data_AF-A0A1R1PRK1-F1
#
_entry.id   AF-A0A1R1PRK1-F1
#
_cell.length_a   1.000
_cell.length_b   1.000
_cell.length_c   1.000
_cell.angle_alpha   90.00
_cell.angle_beta   90.00
_cell.angle_gamma   90.00
#
_symmetry.space_group_name_H-M   'P 1'
#
loop_
_entity.id
_entity.type
_entity.pdbx_description
1 polymer ?
#
loop_
_entity_poly.entity_id
_entity_poly.type
_entity_poly.pdbx_seq_one_letter_code
_entity_poly.pdbx_strand_id
1 'polypeptide(L)'
;MGLVLPYNDPSLSSLGLATVKVAPFTQVFSKAGIAAAPHIVNAVVLSSVLSSCNTSMYSSSRMVYALYHNGQAPKFLARVSKSGVPYTSLTFAVFLGLLFVLLSALLENAYVFLVNMGGIFGMVSWVTIVTVHIAFRRAYKVQGYDVKNLPYRAPLYPFGSYFAFLLLAVIIIGQVAIVSTRDQDVVGKISTLAGLPLFAFLFIGYKIIKRTKFKRAREVDLETDASTYISYETETA
;
A
#
# COMPACT_ATOMS: atom_id res chain seq x y z
N MET A 1 -10.39 -35.51 -3.42
CA MET A 1 -11.09 -35.39 -2.13
C MET A 1 -10.91 -33.97 -1.61
N GLY A 2 -11.88 -33.08 -1.85
CA GLY A 2 -11.84 -31.71 -1.33
C GLY A 2 -12.43 -31.67 0.07
N LEU A 3 -11.66 -31.20 1.06
CA LEU A 3 -12.17 -31.01 2.41
C LEU A 3 -12.85 -29.64 2.48
N VAL A 4 -14.16 -29.61 2.21
CA VAL A 4 -14.96 -28.38 2.23
C VAL A 4 -15.58 -28.24 3.62
N LEU A 5 -15.33 -27.11 4.29
CA LEU A 5 -16.03 -26.77 5.53
C LEU A 5 -17.47 -26.32 5.18
N PRO A 6 -18.50 -26.86 5.84
CA PRO A 6 -19.87 -26.41 5.63
C PRO A 6 -20.02 -24.95 6.06
N TYR A 7 -20.75 -24.14 5.29
CA TYR A 7 -20.91 -22.70 5.55
C TYR A 7 -21.55 -22.38 6.91
N ASN A 8 -22.23 -23.35 7.51
CA ASN A 8 -22.95 -23.25 8.79
C ASN A 8 -22.13 -23.79 9.99
N ASP A 9 -20.82 -23.98 9.84
CA ASP A 9 -19.97 -24.44 10.95
C ASP A 9 -19.82 -23.32 12.01
N PRO A 10 -20.12 -23.56 13.30
CA PRO A 10 -19.95 -22.57 14.37
C PRO A 10 -18.51 -22.03 14.43
N SER A 11 -17.53 -22.82 14.03
CA SER A 11 -16.10 -22.45 13.98
C SER A 11 -15.80 -21.33 12.96
N LEU A 12 -16.69 -21.12 11.97
CA LEU A 12 -16.65 -20.02 11.00
C LEU A 12 -17.32 -18.74 11.51
N SER A 13 -18.24 -18.86 12.46
CA SER A 13 -18.89 -17.68 13.08
C SER A 13 -17.97 -16.95 14.06
N SER A 14 -17.00 -17.65 14.66
CA SER A 14 -15.91 -17.04 15.44
C SER A 14 -14.83 -16.37 14.59
N LEU A 15 -14.78 -16.62 13.28
CA LEU A 15 -13.81 -16.04 12.33
C LEU A 15 -14.13 -14.57 11.95
N GLY A 16 -15.12 -13.96 12.61
CA GLY A 16 -15.31 -12.51 12.57
C GLY A 16 -14.03 -11.79 13.03
N LEU A 17 -13.81 -10.58 12.53
CA LEU A 17 -12.62 -9.71 12.68
C LEU A 17 -11.98 -9.63 14.08
N ALA A 18 -12.64 -10.11 15.13
CA ALA A 18 -12.15 -10.22 16.51
C ALA A 18 -11.27 -11.46 16.79
N THR A 19 -11.36 -12.56 16.01
CA THR A 19 -10.59 -13.80 16.27
C THR A 19 -9.58 -14.08 15.17
N VAL A 20 -8.54 -13.25 15.09
CA VAL A 20 -7.33 -13.46 14.25
C VAL A 20 -6.54 -14.74 14.66
N LYS A 21 -7.00 -15.49 15.68
CA LYS A 21 -6.28 -16.62 16.27
C LYS A 21 -6.37 -17.93 15.49
N VAL A 22 -7.24 -18.09 14.48
CA VAL A 22 -7.36 -19.36 13.76
C VAL A 22 -7.49 -19.17 12.25
N ALA A 23 -6.46 -19.56 11.49
CA ALA A 23 -6.51 -19.56 10.03
C ALA A 23 -7.48 -20.65 9.52
N PRO A 24 -8.34 -20.37 8.52
CA PRO A 24 -9.29 -21.36 8.00
C PRO A 24 -8.61 -22.67 7.56
N PHE A 25 -7.41 -22.58 6.99
CA PHE A 25 -6.62 -23.74 6.58
C PHE A 25 -6.16 -24.60 7.77
N THR A 26 -5.80 -24.01 8.91
CA THR A 26 -5.39 -24.80 10.08
C THR A 26 -6.59 -25.55 10.68
N GLN A 27 -7.80 -25.00 10.58
CA GLN A 27 -9.04 -25.69 10.97
C GLN A 27 -9.33 -26.89 10.06
N VAL A 28 -9.19 -26.71 8.74
CA VAL A 28 -9.35 -27.77 7.73
C VAL A 28 -8.40 -28.94 8.05
N PHE A 29 -7.12 -28.65 8.28
CA PHE A 29 -6.13 -29.70 8.57
C PHE A 29 -6.27 -30.33 9.95
N SER A 30 -6.75 -29.58 10.94
CA SER A 30 -7.09 -30.12 12.27
C SER A 30 -8.27 -31.10 12.19
N LYS A 31 -9.32 -30.78 11.42
CA LYS A 31 -10.45 -31.68 11.17
C LYS A 31 -10.10 -32.90 10.30
N ALA A 32 -9.05 -32.80 9.49
CA ALA A 32 -8.49 -33.92 8.73
C ALA A 32 -7.65 -34.91 9.58
N GLY A 33 -7.47 -34.65 10.89
CA GLY A 33 -6.79 -35.56 11.82
C GLY A 33 -5.25 -35.54 11.75
N ILE A 34 -4.65 -34.59 11.02
CA ILE A 34 -3.18 -34.50 10.89
C ILE A 34 -2.66 -33.52 11.95
N ALA A 35 -2.27 -34.03 13.12
CA ALA A 35 -1.83 -33.22 14.26
C ALA A 35 -0.64 -32.28 13.96
N ALA A 36 0.26 -32.66 13.03
CA ALA A 36 1.42 -31.85 12.65
C ALA A 36 1.10 -30.71 11.67
N ALA A 37 0.00 -30.81 10.90
CA ALA A 37 -0.29 -29.89 9.80
C ALA A 37 -0.59 -28.45 10.26
N PRO A 38 -1.31 -28.18 11.37
CA PRO A 38 -1.50 -26.82 11.87
C PRO A 38 -0.18 -26.09 12.20
N HIS A 39 0.81 -26.81 12.74
CA HIS A 39 2.11 -26.22 13.10
C HIS A 39 2.93 -25.84 11.86
N ILE A 40 2.94 -26.70 10.84
CA ILE A 40 3.63 -26.43 9.57
C ILE A 40 3.01 -25.21 8.89
N VAL A 41 1.67 -25.15 8.80
CA VAL A 41 0.97 -24.01 8.19
C VAL A 41 1.27 -22.71 8.96
N ASN A 42 1.22 -22.74 10.29
CA ASN A 42 1.57 -21.57 11.10
C ASN A 42 3.02 -21.11 10.89
N ALA A 43 3.97 -22.04 10.77
CA ALA A 43 5.37 -21.68 10.48
C ALA A 43 5.54 -21.03 9.10
N VAL A 44 4.83 -21.52 8.08
CA VAL A 44 4.82 -20.92 6.73
C VAL A 44 4.18 -19.52 6.75
N VAL A 45 3.07 -19.35 7.48
CA VAL A 45 2.42 -18.04 7.62
C VAL A 45 3.34 -17.05 8.34
N LEU A 46 3.95 -17.44 9.46
CA LEU A 46 4.85 -16.57 10.22
C LEU A 46 6.08 -16.16 9.40
N SER A 47 6.70 -17.10 8.67
CA SER A 47 7.83 -16.78 7.80
C SER A 47 7.44 -15.84 6.65
N SER A 48 6.27 -16.06 6.03
CA SER A 48 5.73 -15.19 4.97
C SER A 48 5.46 -13.78 5.49
N VAL A 49 4.84 -13.66 6.67
CA VAL A 49 4.57 -12.37 7.33
C VAL A 49 5.88 -11.66 7.65
N LEU A 50 6.86 -12.33 8.25
CA LEU A 50 8.17 -11.75 8.56
C LEU A 50 8.89 -11.22 7.31
N SER A 51 8.85 -11.97 6.21
CA SER A 51 9.43 -11.55 4.93
C SER A 51 8.73 -10.31 4.35
N SER A 52 7.40 -10.28 4.39
CA SER A 52 6.61 -9.13 3.97
C SER A 52 6.92 -7.87 4.80
N CYS A 53 7.03 -8.01 6.13
CA CYS A 53 7.37 -6.92 7.04
C CYS A 53 8.76 -6.33 6.74
N ASN A 54 9.77 -7.18 6.49
CA ASN A 54 11.11 -6.70 6.15
C ASN A 54 11.12 -5.89 4.85
N THR A 55 10.38 -6.35 3.83
CA THR A 55 10.24 -5.63 2.56
C THR A 55 9.50 -4.30 2.75
N SER A 56 8.40 -4.29 3.52
CA SER A 56 7.65 -3.06 3.80
C SER A 56 8.47 -2.02 4.55
N MET A 57 9.29 -2.44 5.54
CA MET A 57 10.22 -1.54 6.25
C MET A 57 11.28 -0.96 5.32
N TYR A 58 11.88 -1.82 4.48
CA TYR A 58 12.86 -1.40 3.48
C TYR A 58 12.26 -0.36 2.53
N SER A 59 11.12 -0.66 1.91
CA SER A 59 10.43 0.26 0.98
C SER A 59 10.07 1.58 1.65
N SER A 60 9.51 1.54 2.87
CA SER A 60 9.09 2.75 3.59
C SER A 60 10.26 3.68 3.88
N SER A 61 11.38 3.14 4.36
CA SER A 61 12.58 3.93 4.66
C SER A 61 13.17 4.61 3.41
N ARG A 62 13.17 3.91 2.27
CA ARG A 62 13.65 4.42 0.98
C ARG A 62 12.69 5.44 0.37
N MET A 63 11.38 5.25 0.51
CA MET A 63 10.39 6.24 0.07
C MET A 63 10.58 7.56 0.82
N VAL A 64 10.68 7.54 2.16
CA VAL A 64 10.90 8.76 2.95
C VAL A 64 12.22 9.44 2.57
N TYR A 65 13.28 8.66 2.34
CA TYR A 65 14.56 9.18 1.86
C TYR A 65 14.44 9.84 0.47
N ALA A 66 13.71 9.24 -0.46
CA ALA A 66 13.45 9.82 -1.78
C ALA A 66 12.62 11.11 -1.68
N LEU A 67 11.63 11.18 -0.77
CA LEU A 67 10.90 12.42 -0.50
C LEU A 67 11.83 13.53 0.02
N TYR A 68 12.83 13.20 0.84
CA TYR A 68 13.82 14.17 1.28
C TYR A 68 14.65 14.73 0.12
N HIS A 69 15.16 13.85 -0.77
CA HIS A 69 15.96 14.29 -1.91
C HIS A 69 15.17 15.21 -2.86
N ASN A 70 13.87 14.97 -2.99
CA ASN A 70 12.94 15.82 -3.73
C ASN A 70 12.51 17.11 -2.98
N GLY A 71 13.10 17.40 -1.81
CA GLY A 71 12.78 18.58 -0.99
C GLY A 71 11.40 18.54 -0.32
N GLN A 72 10.77 17.36 -0.26
CA GLN A 72 9.39 17.15 0.21
C GLN A 72 9.31 16.70 1.66
N ALA A 73 10.39 16.13 2.23
CA ALA A 73 10.47 15.70 3.63
C ALA A 73 11.43 16.56 4.48
N PRO A 74 11.24 16.62 5.81
CA PRO A 74 12.10 17.39 6.72
C PRO A 74 13.54 16.84 6.80
N LYS A 75 14.51 17.74 7.02
CA LYS A 75 15.96 17.45 6.93
C LYS A 75 16.47 16.37 7.89
N PHE A 76 15.76 16.09 8.98
CA PHE A 76 16.21 15.10 9.96
C PHE A 76 16.11 13.64 9.47
N LEU A 77 15.25 13.37 8.47
CA LEU A 77 15.01 12.02 7.91
C LEU A 77 16.05 11.60 6.85
N ALA A 78 16.98 12.49 6.52
CA ALA A 78 17.93 12.35 5.42
C ALA A 78 19.19 11.53 5.74
N ARG A 79 19.46 11.25 7.02
CA ARG A 79 20.78 10.72 7.40
C ARG A 79 20.89 9.25 6.99
N VAL A 80 21.95 8.97 6.24
CA VAL A 80 22.33 7.63 5.78
C VAL A 80 23.51 7.10 6.58
N SER A 81 23.51 5.80 6.84
CA SER A 81 24.63 5.08 7.45
C SER A 81 25.75 4.85 6.42
N LYS A 82 26.94 4.46 6.89
CA LYS A 82 28.09 4.11 6.04
C LYS A 82 27.77 3.02 5.01
N SER A 83 26.85 2.12 5.35
CA SER A 83 26.36 1.05 4.45
C SER A 83 25.27 1.51 3.47
N GLY A 84 25.01 2.82 3.33
CA GLY A 84 24.02 3.36 2.40
C GLY A 84 22.56 3.21 2.82
N VAL A 85 22.30 2.86 4.09
CA VAL A 85 20.94 2.66 4.64
C VAL A 85 20.44 3.95 5.31
N PRO A 86 19.25 4.48 4.97
CA PRO A 86 18.68 5.67 5.60
C PRO A 86 18.18 5.35 7.03
N TYR A 87 19.11 5.30 7.98
CA TYR A 87 18.85 4.79 9.33
C TYR A 87 17.85 5.65 10.12
N THR A 88 17.84 6.97 9.90
CA THR A 88 16.87 7.88 10.58
C THR A 88 15.44 7.64 10.13
N SER A 89 15.23 7.41 8.83
CA SER A 89 13.92 7.04 8.28
C SER A 89 13.52 5.64 8.74
N LEU A 90 14.47 4.70 8.82
CA LEU A 90 14.21 3.35 9.31
C LEU A 90 13.81 3.34 10.79
N THR A 91 14.55 4.02 11.68
CA THR A 91 14.21 4.07 13.10
C THR A 91 12.86 4.73 13.35
N PHE A 92 12.52 5.75 12.56
CA PHE A 92 11.20 6.38 12.62
C PHE A 92 10.09 5.41 12.19
N ALA A 93 10.28 4.66 11.10
CA ALA A 93 9.31 3.64 10.65
C ALA A 93 9.14 2.52 11.68
N VAL A 94 10.24 2.04 12.28
CA VAL A 94 10.21 1.04 13.37
C VAL A 94 9.45 1.58 14.58
N PHE A 95 9.73 2.81 14.99
CA PHE A 95 9.07 3.46 16.12
C PHE A 95 7.55 3.57 15.90
N LEU A 96 7.12 4.03 14.72
CA LEU A 96 5.70 4.10 14.36
C LEU A 96 5.05 2.70 14.32
N GLY A 97 5.75 1.70 13.77
CA GLY A 97 5.28 0.32 13.77
C GLY A 97 5.06 -0.21 15.19
N LEU A 98 6.03 -0.01 16.09
CA LEU A 98 5.93 -0.41 17.48
C LEU A 98 4.78 0.32 18.20
N LEU A 99 4.61 1.62 17.94
CA LEU A 99 3.51 2.40 18.49
C LEU A 99 2.15 1.83 18.06
N PHE A 100 1.99 1.44 16.80
CA PHE A 100 0.74 0.83 16.31
C PHE A 100 0.50 -0.57 16.88
N VAL A 101 1.55 -1.36 17.11
CA VAL A 101 1.44 -2.65 17.81
C VAL A 101 0.99 -2.44 19.25
N LEU A 102 1.59 -1.47 19.97
CA LEU A 102 1.17 -1.11 21.33
C LEU A 102 -0.28 -0.61 21.35
N LEU A 103 -0.66 0.24 20.41
CA LEU A 103 -2.04 0.74 20.29
C LEU A 103 -3.04 -0.40 20.07
N SER A 104 -2.68 -1.37 19.22
CA SER A 104 -3.49 -2.56 18.95
C SER A 104 -3.64 -3.47 20.17
N ALA A 105 -2.64 -3.48 21.07
CA ALA A 105 -2.67 -4.28 22.29
C ALA A 105 -3.45 -3.61 23.43
N LEU A 106 -3.49 -2.28 23.46
CA LEU A 106 -4.10 -1.49 24.56
C LEU A 106 -5.54 -1.08 24.30
N LEU A 107 -5.93 -0.86 23.04
CA LEU A 107 -7.25 -0.38 22.68
C LEU A 107 -8.08 -1.47 22.01
N GLU A 108 -9.31 -1.63 22.51
CA GLU A 108 -10.31 -2.47 21.86
C GLU A 108 -10.62 -1.92 20.46
N ASN A 109 -10.71 -2.80 19.46
CA ASN A 109 -10.92 -2.47 18.04
C ASN A 109 -9.80 -1.68 17.31
N ALA A 110 -8.69 -1.32 17.96
CA ALA A 110 -7.60 -0.60 17.28
C ALA A 110 -6.97 -1.39 16.13
N TYR A 111 -6.89 -2.72 16.25
CA TYR A 111 -6.43 -3.57 15.15
C TYR A 111 -7.31 -3.41 13.90
N VAL A 112 -8.62 -3.54 14.05
CA VAL A 112 -9.60 -3.41 12.95
C VAL A 112 -9.53 -2.01 12.35
N PHE A 113 -9.38 -1.00 13.21
CA PHE A 113 -9.22 0.38 12.77
C PHE A 113 -7.98 0.58 11.89
N LEU A 114 -6.82 0.06 12.31
CA LEU A 114 -5.56 0.17 11.57
C LEU A 114 -5.59 -0.61 10.25
N VAL A 115 -6.19 -1.81 10.23
CA VAL A 115 -6.34 -2.62 9.02
C VAL A 115 -7.22 -1.91 7.99
N ASN A 116 -8.36 -1.35 8.42
CA ASN A 116 -9.26 -0.62 7.55
C ASN A 116 -8.58 0.63 6.97
N MET A 117 -7.87 1.40 7.79
CA MET A 117 -7.11 2.56 7.34
C MET A 117 -6.02 2.20 6.33
N GLY A 118 -5.24 1.14 6.61
CA GLY A 118 -4.21 0.66 5.70
C GLY A 118 -4.78 0.25 4.33
N GLY A 119 -5.95 -0.39 4.33
CA GLY A 119 -6.67 -0.74 3.10
C GLY A 119 -7.01 0.49 2.23
N ILE A 120 -7.57 1.53 2.84
CA ILE A 120 -7.93 2.78 2.12
C ILE A 120 -6.67 3.47 1.57
N PHE A 121 -5.60 3.56 2.38
CA PHE A 121 -4.34 4.15 1.91
C PHE A 121 -3.73 3.38 0.74
N GLY A 122 -3.83 2.04 0.76
CA GLY A 122 -3.47 1.20 -0.37
C GLY A 122 -4.28 1.58 -1.61
N MET A 123 -5.60 1.61 -1.51
CA MET A 123 -6.49 1.95 -2.63
C MET A 123 -6.19 3.34 -3.22
N VAL A 124 -6.01 4.35 -2.36
CA VAL A 124 -5.65 5.71 -2.78
C VAL A 124 -4.30 5.73 -3.50
N SER A 125 -3.33 4.94 -3.02
CA SER A 125 -2.02 4.81 -3.67
C SER A 125 -2.16 4.22 -5.07
N TRP A 126 -2.96 3.16 -5.26
CA TRP A 126 -3.24 2.58 -6.58
C TRP A 126 -3.91 3.57 -7.53
N VAL A 127 -4.93 4.31 -7.05
CA VAL A 127 -5.58 5.36 -7.84
C VAL A 127 -4.58 6.43 -8.26
N THR A 128 -3.70 6.84 -7.34
CA THR A 128 -2.65 7.83 -7.61
C THR A 128 -1.68 7.32 -8.68
N ILE A 129 -1.21 6.08 -8.57
CA ILE A 129 -0.29 5.45 -9.55
C ILE A 129 -0.93 5.46 -10.94
N VAL A 130 -2.18 5.01 -11.08
CA VAL A 130 -2.87 4.98 -12.37
C VAL A 130 -3.08 6.38 -12.94
N THR A 131 -3.44 7.34 -12.09
CA THR A 131 -3.63 8.74 -12.49
C THR A 131 -2.33 9.36 -13.01
N VAL A 132 -1.23 9.18 -12.27
CA VAL A 132 0.11 9.65 -12.67
C VAL A 132 0.56 8.95 -13.96
N HIS A 133 0.30 7.65 -14.12
CA HIS A 133 0.63 6.93 -15.34
C HIS A 133 -0.10 7.50 -16.57
N ILE A 134 -1.41 7.78 -16.46
CA ILE A 134 -2.19 8.41 -17.54
C ILE A 134 -1.64 9.81 -17.84
N ALA A 135 -1.33 10.60 -16.80
CA ALA A 135 -0.77 11.95 -16.96
C ALA A 135 0.61 11.95 -17.62
N PHE A 136 1.50 11.04 -17.20
CA PHE A 136 2.84 10.83 -17.78
C PHE A 136 2.74 10.50 -19.27
N ARG A 137 1.89 9.54 -19.64
CA ARG A 137 1.71 9.14 -21.04
C ARG A 137 1.12 10.26 -21.90
N ARG A 138 0.24 11.09 -21.34
CA ARG A 138 -0.26 12.30 -22.01
C ARG A 138 0.84 13.34 -22.19
N ALA A 139 1.65 13.61 -21.16
CA ALA A 139 2.79 14.52 -21.24
C ALA A 139 3.82 14.07 -22.28
N TYR A 140 4.20 12.80 -22.27
CA TYR A 140 5.16 12.19 -23.18
C TYR A 140 4.74 12.36 -24.65
N LYS A 141 3.47 12.09 -24.97
CA LYS A 141 2.93 12.27 -26.32
C LYS A 141 2.82 13.75 -26.73
N VAL A 142 2.43 14.62 -25.81
CA VAL A 142 2.24 16.06 -26.09
C VAL A 142 3.58 16.78 -26.29
N GLN A 143 4.66 16.30 -25.67
CA GLN A 143 6.02 16.82 -25.84
C GLN A 143 6.74 16.24 -27.08
N GLY A 144 6.09 15.37 -27.84
CA GLY A 144 6.60 14.86 -29.13
C GLY A 144 7.53 13.66 -29.03
N TYR A 145 7.71 13.05 -27.85
CA TYR A 145 8.53 11.86 -27.70
C TYR A 145 7.85 10.62 -28.30
N ASP A 146 8.63 9.79 -29.01
CA ASP A 146 8.14 8.52 -29.52
C ASP A 146 8.03 7.50 -28.38
N VAL A 147 6.84 6.93 -28.22
CA VAL A 147 6.52 5.84 -27.28
C VAL A 147 7.49 4.66 -27.44
N LYS A 148 8.11 4.51 -28.60
CA LYS A 148 9.11 3.47 -28.84
C LYS A 148 10.37 3.61 -27.98
N ASN A 149 10.72 4.82 -27.58
CA ASN A 149 11.92 5.10 -26.79
C ASN A 149 11.76 4.77 -25.30
N LEU A 150 10.56 4.37 -24.86
CA LEU A 150 10.33 3.95 -23.49
C LEU A 150 10.87 2.54 -23.24
N PRO A 151 11.67 2.32 -22.17
CA PRO A 151 12.19 0.99 -21.80
C PRO A 151 11.10 -0.04 -21.55
N TYR A 152 9.96 0.41 -21.02
CA TYR A 152 8.80 -0.42 -20.77
C TYR A 152 7.54 0.16 -21.40
N ARG A 153 6.80 -0.70 -22.09
CA ARG A 153 5.51 -0.36 -22.71
C ARG A 153 4.42 -1.20 -22.06
N ALA A 154 3.50 -0.54 -21.37
CA ALA A 154 2.37 -1.21 -20.74
C ALA A 154 1.52 -1.91 -21.83
N PRO A 155 1.35 -3.24 -21.78
CA PRO A 155 0.47 -3.94 -22.70
C PRO A 155 -0.96 -3.45 -22.46
N LEU A 156 -1.76 -3.31 -23.53
CA LEU A 156 -3.11 -2.74 -23.50
C LEU A 156 -3.25 -1.25 -23.17
N TYR A 157 -2.17 -0.44 -23.18
CA TYR A 157 -2.35 1.02 -23.13
C TYR A 157 -3.06 1.52 -24.41
N PRO A 158 -4.12 2.36 -24.34
CA PRO A 158 -4.63 3.09 -23.17
C PRO A 158 -5.76 2.39 -22.38
N PHE A 159 -6.37 1.34 -22.93
CA PHE A 159 -7.54 0.68 -22.35
C PHE A 159 -7.29 0.15 -20.94
N GLY A 160 -6.16 -0.52 -20.72
CA GLY A 160 -5.81 -1.12 -19.42
C GLY A 160 -5.75 -0.09 -18.28
N SER A 161 -5.20 1.11 -18.53
CA SER A 161 -5.10 2.15 -17.51
C SER A 161 -6.46 2.77 -17.16
N TYR A 162 -7.33 3.02 -18.15
CA TYR A 162 -8.68 3.53 -17.88
C TYR A 162 -9.57 2.46 -17.23
N PHE A 163 -9.43 1.20 -17.64
CA PHE A 163 -10.13 0.08 -17.01
C PHE A 163 -9.73 -0.09 -15.54
N ALA A 164 -8.42 -0.07 -15.24
CA ALA A 164 -7.93 -0.13 -13.86
C ALA A 164 -8.44 1.05 -13.02
N PHE A 165 -8.46 2.26 -13.58
CA PHE A 165 -9.02 3.43 -12.91
C PHE A 165 -10.51 3.26 -12.60
N LEU A 166 -11.31 2.81 -13.57
CA LEU A 166 -12.74 2.56 -13.39
C LEU A 166 -12.97 1.48 -12.32
N LEU A 167 -12.23 0.38 -12.37
CA LEU A 167 -12.34 -0.72 -11.41
C LEU A 167 -12.03 -0.24 -9.98
N LEU A 168 -10.95 0.53 -9.80
CA LEU A 168 -10.60 1.11 -8.50
C LEU A 168 -11.68 2.09 -8.00
N ALA A 169 -12.25 2.91 -8.89
CA ALA A 169 -13.34 3.82 -8.55
C ALA A 169 -14.60 3.06 -8.10
N VAL A 170 -14.97 1.99 -8.81
CA VAL A 170 -16.11 1.13 -8.43
C VAL A 170 -15.87 0.47 -7.07
N ILE A 171 -14.66 -0.01 -6.79
CA ILE A 171 -14.31 -0.61 -5.49
C ILE A 171 -14.46 0.42 -4.36
N ILE A 172 -13.96 1.64 -4.55
CA ILE A 172 -14.06 2.70 -3.54
C ILE A 172 -15.53 3.07 -3.29
N ILE A 173 -16.33 3.24 -4.35
CA ILE A 173 -17.77 3.51 -4.23
C ILE A 173 -18.48 2.36 -3.53
N GLY A 174 -18.14 1.11 -3.88
CA GLY A 174 -18.67 -0.09 -3.26
C GLY A 174 -18.35 -0.15 -1.76
N GLN A 175 -17.12 0.18 -1.37
CA GLN A 175 -16.73 0.26 0.05
C GLN A 175 -17.56 1.30 0.80
N VAL A 176 -17.73 2.51 0.24
CA VAL A 176 -18.56 3.55 0.85
C VAL A 176 -20.01 3.09 0.99
N ALA A 177 -20.58 2.48 -0.06
CA ALA A 177 -21.95 1.98 -0.04
C ALA A 177 -22.16 0.86 1.01
N ILE A 178 -21.21 -0.06 1.16
CA ILE A 178 -21.27 -1.13 2.18
C ILE A 178 -21.22 -0.54 3.59
N VAL A 179 -20.38 0.47 3.83
CA VAL A 179 -20.28 1.16 5.11
C VAL A 179 -21.59 1.89 5.45
N SER A 180 -22.29 2.44 4.46
CA SER A 180 -23.58 3.11 4.66
C SER A 180 -24.75 2.14 4.89
N THR A 181 -24.71 0.94 4.31
CA THR A 181 -25.86 0.00 4.30
C THR A 181 -25.80 -1.07 5.37
N ARG A 182 -24.61 -1.44 5.89
CA ARG A 182 -24.51 -2.36 7.03
C ARG A 182 -24.72 -1.65 8.37
N ASP A 183 -25.43 -2.33 9.27
CA ASP A 183 -25.38 -2.06 10.72
C ASP A 183 -24.00 -2.46 11.25
N GLN A 184 -23.04 -1.58 11.00
CA GLN A 184 -21.75 -1.61 11.68
C GLN A 184 -21.75 -0.59 12.81
N ASP A 185 -21.05 -0.92 13.89
CA ASP A 185 -20.75 0.03 14.95
C ASP A 185 -20.15 1.31 14.36
N VAL A 186 -20.49 2.45 14.99
CA VAL A 186 -20.05 3.79 14.57
C VAL A 186 -18.53 3.85 14.39
N VAL A 187 -17.78 3.11 15.22
CA VAL A 187 -16.32 2.97 15.15
C VAL A 187 -15.87 2.29 13.85
N GLY A 188 -16.57 1.24 13.41
CA GLY A 188 -16.29 0.54 12.14
C GLY A 188 -16.52 1.44 10.92
N LYS A 189 -17.61 2.23 10.94
CA LYS A 189 -17.91 3.21 9.89
C LYS A 189 -16.87 4.31 9.81
N ILE A 190 -16.50 4.89 10.95
CA ILE A 190 -15.46 5.93 11.02
C ILE A 190 -14.12 5.36 10.56
N SER A 191 -13.73 4.16 11.00
CA SER A 191 -12.44 3.56 10.62
C SER A 191 -12.26 3.37 9.11
N THR A 192 -13.35 2.99 8.42
CA THR A 192 -13.33 2.70 6.98
C THR A 192 -13.46 3.97 6.13
N LEU A 193 -13.92 5.09 6.71
CA LEU A 193 -14.05 6.35 6.00
C LEU A 193 -12.94 7.35 6.37
N ALA A 194 -12.32 7.24 7.54
CA ALA A 194 -11.34 8.21 8.06
C ALA A 194 -10.07 8.32 7.20
N GLY A 195 -9.69 7.27 6.47
CA GLY A 195 -8.51 7.29 5.60
C GLY A 195 -8.60 8.31 4.47
N LEU A 196 -9.80 8.54 3.91
CA LEU A 196 -10.04 9.47 2.80
C LEU A 196 -9.88 10.95 3.23
N PRO A 197 -10.57 11.44 4.27
CA PRO A 197 -10.36 12.78 4.81
C PRO A 197 -8.93 13.01 5.29
N LEU A 198 -8.30 12.00 5.92
CA LEU A 198 -6.92 12.12 6.38
C LEU A 198 -5.94 12.28 5.21
N PHE A 199 -6.12 11.51 4.13
CA PHE A 199 -5.34 11.69 2.91
C PHE A 199 -5.57 13.07 2.29
N ALA A 200 -6.84 13.51 2.19
CA ALA A 200 -7.17 14.83 1.66
C ALA A 200 -6.55 15.94 2.51
N PHE A 201 -6.59 15.83 3.83
CA PHE A 201 -5.96 16.76 4.76
C PHE A 201 -4.43 16.82 4.57
N LEU A 202 -3.76 15.67 4.49
CA LEU A 202 -2.30 15.62 4.26
C LEU A 202 -1.93 16.19 2.89
N PHE A 203 -2.70 15.86 1.85
CA PHE A 203 -2.46 16.34 0.49
C PHE A 203 -2.69 17.86 0.37
N ILE A 204 -3.80 18.36 0.89
CA ILE A 204 -4.13 19.79 0.89
C ILE A 204 -3.14 20.54 1.77
N GLY A 205 -2.82 20.04 2.97
CA GLY A 205 -1.84 20.64 3.87
C GLY A 205 -0.47 20.77 3.20
N TYR A 206 0.01 19.71 2.55
CA TYR A 206 1.25 19.76 1.78
C TYR A 206 1.18 20.79 0.64
N LYS A 207 0.07 20.81 -0.11
CA LYS A 207 -0.13 21.74 -1.22
C LYS A 207 -0.18 23.20 -0.78
N ILE A 208 -0.79 23.50 0.38
CA ILE A 208 -0.84 24.85 0.96
C ILE A 208 0.56 25.28 1.42
N ILE A 209 1.27 24.41 2.16
CA ILE A 209 2.61 24.72 2.71
C ILE A 209 3.63 24.92 1.60
N LYS A 210 3.67 24.00 0.63
CA LYS A 210 4.66 24.03 -0.46
C LYS A 210 4.19 24.81 -1.70
N ARG A 211 2.96 25.34 -1.68
CA ARG A 211 2.34 26.11 -2.78
C ARG A 211 2.57 25.50 -4.17
N THR A 212 2.44 24.17 -4.27
CA THR A 212 2.72 23.45 -5.51
C THR A 212 1.60 23.68 -6.53
N LYS A 213 1.99 23.93 -7.78
CA LYS A 213 1.05 24.12 -8.91
C LYS A 213 0.96 22.83 -9.72
N PHE A 214 -0.25 22.50 -10.20
CA PHE A 214 -0.39 21.45 -11.19
C PHE A 214 0.25 21.92 -12.50
N LYS A 215 1.34 21.26 -12.91
CA LYS A 215 2.01 21.55 -14.19
C LYS A 215 1.14 21.06 -15.34
N ARG A 216 1.11 21.82 -16.44
CA ARG A 216 0.46 21.37 -17.68
C ARG A 216 1.27 20.23 -18.27
N ALA A 217 0.63 19.36 -19.05
CA ALA A 217 1.30 18.22 -19.70
C ALA A 217 2.53 18.62 -20.54
N ARG A 218 2.58 19.84 -21.08
CA ARG A 218 3.73 20.40 -21.83
C ARG A 218 4.91 20.85 -20.97
N GLU A 219 4.68 21.12 -19.69
CA GLU A 219 5.66 21.69 -18.75
C GLU A 219 6.15 20.64 -17.73
N VAL A 220 5.65 19.40 -17.84
CA VAL A 220 6.12 18.28 -17.02
C VAL A 220 7.56 17.99 -17.40
N ASP A 221 8.45 17.99 -16.41
CA ASP A 221 9.84 17.61 -16.61
C ASP A 221 9.92 16.09 -16.82
N LEU A 222 10.42 15.70 -17.99
CA LEU A 222 10.61 14.31 -18.40
C LEU A 222 12.09 14.00 -18.64
N GLU A 223 13.03 14.86 -18.23
CA GLU A 223 14.45 14.73 -18.58
C GLU A 223 15.36 14.65 -17.35
N THR A 224 15.13 15.48 -16.32
CA THR A 224 16.04 15.63 -15.17
C THR A 224 16.30 14.32 -14.41
N ASP A 225 15.40 13.34 -14.50
CA ASP A 225 15.53 12.01 -13.87
C ASP A 225 15.32 10.83 -14.85
N ALA A 226 15.26 11.10 -16.16
CA ALA A 226 14.78 10.10 -17.12
C ALA A 226 15.80 9.03 -17.53
N SER A 227 17.04 9.09 -17.06
CA SER A 227 18.06 8.13 -17.48
C SER A 227 19.30 8.04 -16.58
N THR A 228 19.25 8.46 -15.30
CA THR A 228 20.41 8.37 -14.37
C THR A 228 20.85 6.92 -14.04
N TYR A 229 20.26 5.89 -14.69
CA TYR A 229 20.67 4.48 -14.55
C TYR A 229 21.10 3.79 -15.85
N ILE A 230 20.95 4.39 -17.04
CA ILE A 230 21.45 3.74 -18.26
C ILE A 230 22.99 3.71 -18.27
N SER A 231 23.65 4.64 -17.57
CA SER A 231 25.12 4.68 -17.46
C SER A 231 25.72 3.55 -16.62
N TYR A 232 25.00 2.97 -15.66
CA TYR A 232 25.53 1.88 -14.83
C TYR A 232 25.59 0.53 -15.58
N GLU A 233 24.70 0.29 -16.53
CA GLU A 233 24.73 -0.91 -17.37
C GLU A 233 25.70 -0.79 -18.55
N THR A 234 26.00 0.42 -19.04
CA THR A 234 26.99 0.61 -20.11
C THR A 234 28.45 0.64 -19.64
N GLU A 235 28.72 0.85 -18.35
CA GLU A 235 30.09 0.79 -17.79
C GLU A 235 30.48 -0.61 -17.27
N THR A 236 29.55 -1.58 -17.28
CA THR A 236 29.80 -2.95 -16.81
C THR A 236 29.61 -4.02 -17.90
N ALA A 237 29.49 -3.61 -19.17
CA ALA A 237 29.44 -4.49 -20.35
C ALA A 237 30.73 -4.45 -21.16
#